data_AF-A0AAP4FCE0-F1
#
_entry.id   AF-A0AAP4FCE0-F1
#
_cell.length_a   1.000
_cell.length_b   1.000
_cell.length_c   1.000
_cell.angle_alpha   90.00
_cell.angle_beta   90.00
_cell.angle_gamma   90.00
#
_symmetry.space_group_name_H-M   'P 1'
#
loop_
_entity.id
_entity.type
_entity.pdbx_description
1 polymer ?
#
loop_
_entity_poly.entity_id
_entity_poly.type
_entity_poly.pdbx_seq_one_letter_code
_entity_poly.pdbx_strand_id
1 'polypeptide(L)'
;MSPEQLYLVAQEFCARFNLRIINYSALVAAAAASTARLEGIAIHGDEQQAAQAMAEVLEKVPALNAGNQTFAQYCARVYMATKFA
;
A
#
# COMPACT_ATOMS: atom_id res chain seq x y z
N MET A 1 -8.09 0.47 -1.41
CA MET A 1 -7.37 1.76 -1.42
C MET A 1 -6.88 1.99 -2.83
N SER A 2 -7.23 3.11 -3.45
CA SER A 2 -6.84 3.38 -4.84
C SER A 2 -5.34 3.72 -4.95
N PRO A 3 -4.73 3.63 -6.15
CA PRO A 3 -3.36 4.07 -6.37
C PRO A 3 -3.13 5.53 -5.94
N GLU A 4 -4.09 6.43 -6.18
CA GLU A 4 -4.01 7.84 -5.81
C GLU A 4 -4.05 8.03 -4.29
N GLN A 5 -4.89 7.27 -3.58
CA GLN A 5 -4.90 7.27 -2.11
C GLN A 5 -3.56 6.80 -1.54
N LEU A 6 -2.99 5.73 -2.10
CA LEU A 6 -1.67 5.23 -1.68
C LEU A 6 -0.54 6.20 -2.02
N TYR A 7 -0.64 6.91 -3.14
CA TYR A 7 0.30 7.98 -3.48
C TYR A 7 0.26 9.12 -2.45
N LEU A 8 -0.91 9.59 -2.03
CA LEU A 8 -1.04 10.61 -0.98
C LEU A 8 -0.42 10.16 0.34
N VAL A 9 -0.66 8.90 0.73
CA VAL A 9 -0.03 8.30 1.92
C VAL A 9 1.50 8.27 1.78
N ALA A 10 2.01 7.91 0.60
CA ALA A 10 3.44 7.89 0.33
C ALA A 10 4.06 9.30 0.39
N GLN A 11 3.39 10.32 -0.15
CA GLN A 11 3.85 11.70 -0.11
C GLN A 11 3.99 12.21 1.32
N GLU A 12 2.96 12.00 2.15
CA GLU A 12 2.98 12.43 3.54
C GLU A 12 4.07 11.69 4.34
N PHE A 13 4.19 10.38 4.15
CA PHE A 13 5.23 9.58 4.78
C PHE A 13 6.63 10.07 4.36
N CYS A 14 6.85 10.33 3.08
CA CYS A 14 8.11 10.85 2.57
C CYS A 14 8.44 12.23 3.15
N ALA A 15 7.47 13.14 3.22
CA ALA A 15 7.65 14.47 3.82
C ALA A 15 8.04 14.37 5.30
N ARG A 16 7.40 13.47 6.05
CA ARG A 16 7.64 13.30 7.49
C ARG A 16 9.01 12.72 7.84
N PHE A 17 9.54 11.83 6.98
CA PHE A 17 10.77 11.07 7.22
C PHE A 17 11.94 11.47 6.29
N ASN A 18 11.79 12.54 5.49
CA ASN A 18 12.78 13.01 4.51
C ASN A 18 13.22 11.90 3.53
N LEU A 19 12.24 11.18 2.98
CA LEU A 19 12.43 10.11 1.99
C LEU A 19 11.95 10.56 0.61
N ARG A 20 12.21 9.73 -0.41
CA ARG A 20 11.74 9.97 -1.78
C ARG A 20 11.06 8.73 -2.33
N ILE A 21 9.95 8.95 -3.04
CA ILE A 21 9.33 7.94 -3.90
C ILE A 21 10.25 7.74 -5.11
N ILE A 22 10.72 6.51 -5.30
CA ILE A 22 11.61 6.15 -6.42
C ILE A 22 10.93 5.19 -7.40
N ASN A 23 9.81 4.58 -7.01
CA ASN A 23 9.11 3.61 -7.83
C ASN A 23 7.59 3.76 -7.68
N TYR A 24 6.97 4.46 -8.62
CA TYR A 24 5.53 4.65 -8.66
C TYR A 24 4.76 3.38 -9.07
N SER A 25 5.40 2.50 -9.85
CA SER A 25 4.80 1.22 -10.24
C SER A 25 4.58 0.30 -9.03
N ALA A 26 5.45 0.38 -8.02
CA ALA A 26 5.28 -0.34 -6.76
C ALA A 26 4.01 0.11 -6.01
N LEU A 27 3.71 1.41 -6.01
CA LEU A 27 2.50 1.95 -5.38
C LEU A 27 1.25 1.45 -6.13
N VAL A 28 1.25 1.51 -7.46
CA VAL A 28 0.13 1.00 -8.28
C VAL A 28 -0.07 -0.50 -8.05
N ALA A 29 1.01 -1.29 -8.04
CA ALA A 29 0.97 -2.73 -7.82
C ALA A 29 0.43 -3.08 -6.41
N ALA A 30 0.88 -2.36 -5.38
CA ALA A 30 0.41 -2.57 -4.01
C ALA A 30 -1.06 -2.21 -3.83
N ALA A 31 -1.51 -1.09 -4.43
CA ALA A 31 -2.92 -0.72 -4.46
C ALA A 31 -3.76 -1.80 -5.16
N ALA A 32 -3.32 -2.25 -6.34
CA ALA A 32 -3.97 -3.31 -7.10
C ALA A 32 -4.03 -4.63 -6.31
N ALA A 33 -2.95 -5.00 -5.62
CA ALA A 33 -2.92 -6.18 -4.77
C ALA A 33 -3.98 -6.12 -3.67
N SER A 34 -4.17 -4.96 -3.02
CA SER A 34 -5.19 -4.80 -1.97
C SER A 34 -6.64 -4.85 -2.49
N THR A 35 -6.88 -4.47 -3.74
CA THR A 35 -8.22 -4.40 -4.33
C THR A 35 -8.46 -5.50 -5.38
N ALA A 36 -7.61 -6.52 -5.40
CA ALA A 36 -7.58 -7.49 -6.48
C ALA A 36 -8.88 -8.29 -6.59
N ARG A 37 -9.37 -8.41 -7.82
CA ARG A 37 -10.52 -9.23 -8.19
C ARG A 37 -10.19 -10.04 -9.44
N LEU A 38 -10.62 -11.29 -9.47
CA LEU A 38 -10.57 -12.16 -10.64
C LEU A 38 -11.99 -12.55 -11.00
N GLU A 39 -12.40 -12.30 -12.25
CA GLU A 39 -13.79 -12.53 -12.71
C GLU A 39 -14.85 -11.85 -11.82
N GLY A 40 -14.49 -10.68 -11.25
CA GLY A 40 -15.35 -9.93 -10.33
C GLY A 40 -15.34 -10.42 -8.88
N ILE A 41 -14.76 -11.60 -8.62
CA ILE A 41 -14.66 -12.23 -7.30
C ILE A 41 -13.49 -11.59 -6.53
N ALA A 42 -13.74 -11.14 -5.30
CA ALA A 42 -12.69 -10.67 -4.42
C ALA A 42 -11.74 -11.82 -4.07
N ILE A 43 -10.44 -11.61 -4.27
CA ILE A 43 -9.43 -12.65 -4.00
C ILE A 43 -9.19 -12.78 -2.48
N HIS A 44 -9.30 -11.68 -1.75
CA HIS A 44 -9.12 -11.64 -0.30
C HIS A 44 -10.43 -11.96 0.41
N GLY A 45 -10.37 -12.86 1.39
CA GLY A 45 -11.52 -13.27 2.20
C GLY A 45 -11.93 -12.23 3.24
N ASP A 46 -11.00 -11.34 3.61
CA ASP A 46 -11.24 -10.22 4.52
C ASP A 46 -10.31 -9.04 4.21
N GLU A 47 -10.60 -7.90 4.83
CA GLU A 47 -9.82 -6.68 4.64
C GLU A 47 -8.40 -6.80 5.23
N GLN A 48 -8.18 -7.66 6.23
CA GLN A 48 -6.86 -7.87 6.83
C GLN A 48 -5.92 -8.57 5.83
N GLN A 49 -6.42 -9.57 5.10
CA GLN A 49 -5.71 -10.21 4.00
C GLN A 49 -5.39 -9.22 2.88
N ALA A 50 -6.33 -8.33 2.55
CA ALA A 50 -6.11 -7.28 1.55
C ALA A 50 -5.00 -6.28 1.97
N ALA A 51 -5.00 -5.85 3.23
CA ALA A 51 -3.96 -4.98 3.78
C ALA A 51 -2.59 -5.68 3.83
N GLN A 52 -2.57 -6.96 4.19
CA GLN A 52 -1.35 -7.77 4.21
C GLN A 52 -0.76 -7.93 2.81
N ALA A 53 -1.59 -8.20 1.79
CA ALA A 53 -1.15 -8.31 0.41
C ALA A 53 -0.51 -7.00 -0.11
N MET A 54 -1.07 -5.84 0.27
CA MET A 54 -0.46 -4.54 -0.02
C MET A 54 0.94 -4.42 0.59
N ALA A 55 1.06 -4.73 1.89
CA ALA A 55 2.32 -4.63 2.62
C ALA A 55 3.39 -5.54 2.01
N GLU A 56 3.04 -6.79 1.70
CA GLU A 56 3.96 -7.74 1.07
C GLU A 56 4.50 -7.25 -0.27
N VAL A 57 3.66 -6.60 -1.09
CA VAL A 57 4.11 -6.01 -2.36
C VAL A 57 5.10 -4.87 -2.10
N LEU A 58 4.82 -3.97 -1.15
CA LEU A 58 5.71 -2.85 -0.82
C LEU A 58 7.02 -3.29 -0.16
N GLU A 59 7.03 -4.43 0.54
CA GLU A 59 8.24 -5.03 1.10
C GLU A 59 9.11 -5.67 0.00
N LYS A 60 8.49 -6.40 -0.94
CA LYS A 60 9.20 -7.11 -2.03
C LYS A 60 9.59 -6.19 -3.19
N VAL A 61 8.82 -5.13 -3.43
CA VAL A 61 9.04 -4.15 -4.49
C VAL A 61 9.14 -2.76 -3.85
N PRO A 62 10.37 -2.31 -3.52
CA PRO A 62 10.58 -1.03 -2.85
C PRO A 62 9.99 0.16 -3.63
N ALA A 63 9.10 0.92 -2.98
CA ALA A 63 8.54 2.16 -3.50
C ALA A 63 9.41 3.37 -3.17
N LEU A 64 10.08 3.34 -2.02
CA LEU A 64 10.87 4.43 -1.46
C LEU A 64 12.36 4.13 -1.51
N ASN A 65 13.18 5.18 -1.45
CA ASN A 65 14.64 5.05 -1.41
C ASN A 65 15.19 4.37 -0.14
N ALA A 66 14.42 4.33 0.96
CA ALA A 66 14.73 3.61 2.19
C ALA A 66 13.43 3.40 3.01
N GLY A 67 13.51 2.61 4.10
CA GLY A 67 12.40 2.50 5.07
C GLY A 67 11.15 1.75 4.58
N ASN A 68 11.25 0.96 3.51
CA ASN A 68 10.10 0.30 2.88
C ASN A 68 9.33 -0.66 3.78
N GLN A 69 10.00 -1.36 4.71
CA GLN A 69 9.33 -2.23 5.67
C GLN A 69 8.38 -1.45 6.60
N THR A 70 8.88 -0.34 7.17
CA THR A 70 8.06 0.54 8.01
C THR A 70 6.94 1.20 7.21
N PHE A 71 7.23 1.61 5.98
CA PHE A 71 6.23 2.18 5.08
C PHE A 71 5.12 1.18 4.73
N ALA A 72 5.46 -0.07 4.42
CA ALA A 72 4.52 -1.14 4.14
C ALA A 72 3.57 -1.40 5.31
N GLN A 73 4.12 -1.53 6.52
CA GLN A 73 3.34 -1.69 7.75
C GLN A 73 2.42 -0.48 8.02
N TYR A 74 2.92 0.73 7.78
CA TYR A 74 2.11 1.95 7.90
C TYR A 74 0.95 1.96 6.90
N CYS A 75 1.18 1.63 5.64
CA CYS A 75 0.13 1.57 4.62
C CYS A 75 -0.96 0.54 4.96
N ALA A 76 -0.59 -0.64 5.46
CA ALA A 76 -1.57 -1.63 5.92
C ALA A 76 -2.44 -1.10 7.07
N ARG A 77 -1.85 -0.37 8.02
CA ARG A 77 -2.61 0.27 9.12
C ARG A 77 -3.54 1.37 8.62
N VAL A 78 -3.09 2.21 7.69
CA VAL A 78 -3.94 3.25 7.09
C VAL A 78 -5.11 2.63 6.32
N TYR A 79 -4.84 1.59 5.52
CA TYR A 79 -5.86 0.83 4.79
C TYR A 79 -6.96 0.36 5.76
N MET A 80 -6.56 -0.25 6.88
CA MET A 80 -7.48 -0.71 7.91
C MET A 80 -8.29 0.45 8.51
N ALA A 81 -7.65 1.54 8.91
CA ALA A 81 -8.34 2.68 9.52
C ALA A 81 -9.37 3.34 8.58
N THR A 82 -9.05 3.47 7.29
CA THR A 82 -9.96 4.09 6.30
C THR A 82 -11.18 3.26 5.93
N LYS A 83 -11.22 1.97 6.31
CA LYS A 83 -12.36 1.07 6.07
C LYS A 83 -13.31 0.97 7.28
N PHE A 84 -12.89 1.48 8.43
CA PHE A 84 -13.71 1.55 9.66
C PHE A 84 -14.22 2.97 9.96
N ALA A 85 -14.05 3.91 9.03
CA ALA A 85 -14.59 5.27 9.07
C ALA A 85 -15.75 5.40 8.08
#